data_AF-A0A329VAC6-F1
#
_entry.id   AF-A0A329VAC6-F1
#
_cell.length_a   1.000
_cell.length_b   1.000
_cell.length_c   1.000
_cell.angle_alpha   90.00
_cell.angle_beta   90.00
_cell.angle_gamma   90.00
#
_symmetry.space_group_name_H-M   'P 1'
#
loop_
_entity.id
_entity.type
_entity.pdbx_description
1 polymer ?
#
loop_
_entity_poly.entity_id
_entity_poly.type
_entity_poly.pdbx_seq_one_letter_code
_entity_poly.pdbx_strand_id
1 'polypeptide(L)' 'MAKCDSKAKTITTKGQAVKPRYYTVGYRPNRGKPNPYPQLTIKGRWLAALGFTTGKPITITSEAGQLIIQLAEND' A
#
# COMPACT_ATOMS: atom_id res chain seq x y z
N MET A 1 13.27 -9.60 -48.15
CA MET A 1 12.27 -9.89 -47.09
C MET A 1 13.00 -10.48 -45.89
N ALA A 2 13.17 -9.72 -44.81
CA ALA A 2 13.84 -10.18 -43.59
C ALA A 2 12.78 -10.63 -42.57
N LYS A 3 12.93 -11.83 -42.01
CA LYS A 3 12.11 -12.30 -40.89
C LYS A 3 12.73 -11.78 -39.59
N CYS A 4 11.92 -11.14 -38.74
CA CYS A 4 12.31 -10.73 -37.40
C CYS A 4 12.03 -11.86 -36.41
N ASP A 5 13.06 -12.58 -35.99
CA ASP A 5 12.97 -13.57 -34.92
C ASP A 5 13.25 -12.90 -33.56
N SER A 6 12.29 -12.16 -33.02
CA SER A 6 12.38 -11.61 -31.66
C SER A 6 11.94 -12.65 -30.62
N LYS A 7 12.89 -13.34 -30.00
CA LYS A 7 12.62 -14.14 -28.79
C LYS A 7 12.52 -13.22 -27.57
N ALA A 8 11.30 -12.82 -27.23
CA ALA A 8 11.03 -12.14 -25.96
C ALA A 8 11.21 -13.15 -24.81
N LYS A 9 12.21 -12.91 -23.95
CA LYS A 9 12.48 -13.72 -22.76
C LYS A 9 11.58 -13.22 -21.63
N THR A 10 10.51 -13.94 -21.35
CA THR A 10 9.62 -13.67 -20.21
C THR A 10 10.43 -13.79 -18.91
N ILE A 11 10.66 -12.67 -18.22
CA ILE A 11 11.23 -12.68 -16.87
C ILE A 11 10.08 -13.03 -15.91
N THR A 12 9.92 -14.32 -15.62
CA THR A 12 9.04 -14.78 -14.56
C THR A 12 9.72 -14.52 -13.21
N THR A 13 9.53 -13.33 -12.66
CA THR A 13 9.84 -13.08 -11.25
C THR A 13 8.86 -13.90 -10.41
N LYS A 14 9.34 -15.00 -9.81
CA LYS A 14 8.57 -15.78 -8.85
C LYS A 14 8.10 -14.83 -7.75
N GLY A 15 6.79 -14.67 -7.60
CA GLY A 15 6.20 -13.86 -6.53
C GLY A 15 6.66 -14.40 -5.19
N GLN A 16 7.62 -13.73 -4.55
CA GLN A 16 7.96 -14.03 -3.16
C GLN A 16 6.75 -13.69 -2.30
N ALA A 17 6.24 -14.68 -1.58
CA ALA A 17 5.23 -14.47 -0.57
C ALA A 17 5.71 -13.37 0.39
N VAL A 18 4.95 -12.27 0.48
CA VAL A 18 5.29 -11.14 1.35
C VAL A 18 5.14 -11.61 2.79
N LYS A 19 6.26 -11.72 3.51
CA LYS A 19 6.23 -12.06 4.93
C LYS A 19 5.61 -10.90 5.73
N PRO A 20 4.72 -11.18 6.71
CA PRO A 20 4.17 -10.13 7.56
C PRO A 20 5.30 -9.48 8.38
N ARG A 21 5.23 -8.16 8.55
CA ARG A 21 6.13 -7.38 9.40
C ARG A 21 5.36 -6.90 10.62
N TYR A 22 5.88 -7.17 11.81
CA TYR A 22 5.30 -6.73 13.07
C TYR A 22 6.01 -5.46 13.53
N TYR A 23 5.24 -4.44 13.89
CA TYR A 23 5.74 -3.16 14.39
C TYR A 23 5.00 -2.80 15.68
N THR A 24 5.73 -2.28 16.67
CA THR A 24 5.14 -1.72 17.89
C THR A 24 4.76 -0.26 17.65
N VAL A 25 3.56 0.12 18.07
CA VAL A 25 3.11 1.52 18.00
C VAL A 25 3.79 2.32 19.11
N GLY A 26 4.55 3.34 18.74
CA GLY A 26 5.14 4.31 19.66
C GLY A 26 4.45 5.65 19.53
N TYR A 27 3.88 6.16 20.63
CA TYR A 27 3.35 7.52 20.67
C TYR A 27 4.49 8.51 20.93
N ARG A 28 4.62 9.51 20.07
CA ARG A 28 5.58 10.59 20.28
C ARG A 28 4.94 11.70 21.12
N PRO A 29 5.55 12.13 22.24
CA PRO A 29 5.06 13.27 23.00
C PRO A 29 5.00 14.50 22.10
N ASN A 30 3.84 15.16 22.07
CA ASN A 30 3.53 16.19 21.09
C ASN A 30 4.15 17.57 21.36
N ARG A 31 5.27 17.63 22.12
CA ARG A 31 6.08 18.85 22.40
C ARG A 31 5.25 20.13 22.63
N GLY A 32 4.11 20.04 23.32
CA GLY A 32 3.25 21.18 23.63
C GLY A 32 2.38 21.72 22.49
N LYS A 33 2.32 21.08 21.32
CA LYS A 33 1.34 21.46 20.29
C LYS A 33 -0.07 21.04 20.74
N PRO A 34 -1.11 21.85 20.48
CA PRO A 34 -2.47 21.41 20.68
C PRO A 34 -2.82 20.34 19.63
N ASN A 35 -2.99 19.11 20.11
CA ASN A 35 -3.70 17.98 19.49
C ASN A 35 -3.72 17.89 17.94
N PRO A 36 -2.63 17.48 17.26
CA PRO A 36 -2.67 17.17 15.84
C PRO A 36 -3.51 15.92 15.61
N TYR A 37 -4.22 15.88 14.48
CA TYR A 37 -4.90 14.67 14.04
C TYR A 37 -3.92 13.50 13.96
N PRO A 38 -4.29 12.30 14.41
CA PRO A 38 -3.46 11.11 14.23
C PRO A 38 -3.23 10.87 12.74
N GLN A 39 -1.97 10.63 12.35
CA GLN A 39 -1.58 10.37 10.96
C GLN A 39 -0.84 9.04 10.87
N LEU A 40 -1.27 8.16 9.96
CA LEU A 40 -0.58 6.93 9.61
C LEU A 40 0.06 7.11 8.23
N THR A 41 1.38 7.27 8.17
CA THR A 41 2.11 7.39 6.91
C THR A 41 2.65 6.03 6.47
N ILE A 42 2.07 5.44 5.43
CA ILE A 42 2.56 4.20 4.81
C ILE A 42 3.53 4.59 3.67
N LYS A 43 4.80 4.20 3.79
CA LYS A 43 5.83 4.55 2.79
C LYS A 43 5.97 3.48 1.70
N GLY A 44 6.38 3.94 0.51
CA GLY A 44 6.75 3.10 -0.64
C GLY A 44 5.68 3.07 -1.74
N ARG A 45 6.08 2.68 -2.96
CA ARG A 45 5.20 2.60 -4.14
C ARG A 45 4.41 1.28 -4.24
N TRP A 46 4.50 0.40 -3.24
CA TRP A 46 3.89 -0.93 -3.27
C TRP A 46 2.35 -0.89 -3.19
N LEU A 47 1.77 0.17 -2.59
CA LEU A 47 0.32 0.39 -2.57
C LEU A 47 -0.27 0.56 -3.97
N ALA A 48 0.48 1.15 -4.91
CA ALA A 48 0.04 1.28 -6.30
C ALA A 48 -0.13 -0.09 -6.98
N ALA A 49 0.72 -1.08 -6.64
CA ALA A 49 0.58 -2.44 -7.15
C ALA A 49 -0.67 -3.16 -6.61
N LEU A 50 -1.20 -2.71 -5.47
CA LEU A 50 -2.47 -3.17 -4.90
C LEU A 50 -3.68 -2.35 -5.40
N GLY A 51 -3.46 -1.41 -6.34
CA GLY A 51 -4.52 -0.61 -6.94
C GLY A 51 -4.86 0.69 -6.20
N PHE A 52 -4.19 1.00 -5.08
CA PHE A 52 -4.31 2.28 -4.38
C PHE A 52 -3.55 3.38 -5.15
N THR A 53 -4.24 3.98 -6.10
CA THR A 53 -3.73 5.09 -6.92
C THR A 53 -4.42 6.40 -6.55
N THR A 54 -3.74 7.52 -6.77
CA THR A 54 -4.31 8.86 -6.57
C THR A 54 -5.63 9.02 -7.30
N GLY A 55 -6.61 9.63 -6.64
CA GLY A 55 -7.94 9.91 -7.21
C GLY A 55 -8.94 8.75 -7.11
N LYS A 56 -8.52 7.55 -6.67
CA LYS A 56 -9.47 6.47 -6.39
C LYS A 56 -10.09 6.62 -5.00
N PRO A 57 -11.41 6.45 -4.85
CA PRO A 57 -12.04 6.40 -3.54
C PRO A 57 -11.59 5.17 -2.77
N ILE A 58 -11.48 5.32 -1.45
CA ILE A 58 -11.14 4.25 -0.52
C ILE A 58 -12.10 4.28 0.67
N THR A 59 -12.32 3.11 1.27
CA THR A 59 -13.08 2.96 2.50
C THR A 59 -12.11 2.64 3.63
N ILE A 60 -12.28 3.32 4.75
CA ILE A 60 -11.51 3.08 5.98
C ILE A 60 -12.48 2.67 7.07
N THR A 61 -12.35 1.45 7.58
CA THR A 61 -13.13 0.95 8.72
C THR A 61 -12.22 0.71 9.91
N SER A 62 -12.71 1.13 11.09
CA SER A 62 -12.04 0.94 12.36
C SER A 62 -12.74 -0.18 13.14
N GLU A 63 -11.96 -1.18 13.55
CA GLU A 63 -12.41 -2.25 14.43
C GLU A 63 -11.51 -2.31 15.68
N ALA A 64 -11.87 -3.14 16.66
CA ALA A 64 -11.09 -3.29 17.88
C ALA A 64 -9.66 -3.79 17.57
N GLY A 65 -8.69 -2.88 17.64
CA GLY A 65 -7.28 -3.16 17.37
C GLY A 65 -6.90 -3.22 15.87
N GLN A 66 -7.81 -2.88 14.95
CA GLN A 66 -7.56 -2.95 13.51
C GLN A 66 -8.01 -1.69 12.76
N LEU A 67 -7.25 -1.36 11.72
CA LEU A 67 -7.62 -0.34 10.74
C LEU A 67 -7.59 -0.99 9.35
N ILE A 68 -8.75 -1.16 8.75
CA ILE A 68 -8.90 -1.84 7.45
C ILE A 68 -9.05 -0.75 6.38
N ILE A 69 -8.19 -0.81 5.37
CA ILE A 69 -8.18 0.13 4.23
C ILE A 69 -8.49 -0.66 2.98
N GLN A 70 -9.60 -0.34 2.32
CA GLN A 70 -10.07 -1.01 1.11
C GLN A 70 -10.27 -0.01 -0.02
N LEU A 71 -10.12 -0.47 -1.27
CA LEU A 71 -10.59 0.31 -2.42
C LEU A 71 -12.11 0.34 -2.36
N ALA A 72 -12.71 1.51 -2.58
CA ALA A 72 -14.14 1.58 -2.72
C ALA A 72 -14.54 0.95 -4.07
N GLU A 73 -15.55 0.09 -4.05
CA GLU A 73 -16.22 -0.32 -5.28
C GLU A 73 -16.90 0.91 -5.85
N ASN A 74 -16.58 1.26 -7.10
CA ASN A 74 -17.32 2.28 -7.81
C ASN A 74 -18.58 1.59 -8.34
N ASP A 75 -19.75 1.99 -7.84
CA ASP A 75 -21.02 1.77 -8.55
C ASP A 75 -21.05 2.58 -9.86
#